data_AF-A0A847PYT8-F1
#
_entry.id   AF-A0A847PYT8-F1
#
_cell.length_a   1.000
_cell.length_b   1.000
_cell.length_c   1.000
_cell.angle_alpha   90.00
_cell.angle_beta   90.00
_cell.angle_gamma   90.00
#
_symmetry.space_group_name_H-M   'P 1'
#
loop_
_entity.id
_entity.type
_entity.pdbx_description
1 polymer ?
#
loop_
_entity_poly.entity_id
_entity_poly.type
_entity_poly.pdbx_seq_one_letter_code
_entity_poly.pdbx_strand_id
1 'polypeptide(L)'
;MKTGRGPGSEKGAVLAMAVVLGGVLAILVTAVYVIFQSNSAHWRYTQNRARAEMAAEAGVSLAMHTLELESTVPAGSLPFSMPGDSAQWMSLPSGDRVWVVIDPSDQNDLPLRIGAVEIRARGMSRGVVQDVCVRACPEYPSMFALLTDAGVPPGLLEDGCRLGGALHSNGPVNFSSVSPDSSEDPWVASATTTTGGGFFFCDAGRCDEPHPEGSRVWVRPYMRLRQGRPYWSAAADSVSFRRLRDWFGGLDAQAFAQGSVIRGARRVLLDGDRVVWRDDPLETPDTLSLDGRSIVYLQSGFSPVYIKSVRQITSPLTLVSSGPLYIMGPISSSGASNGAPFAIVSLAGMWIAEDPDEVGTPDWNWPWNIDTNRHLTINAFVACPTGCLQAESPSSGSGGWALNLTGGLLEERMGAVGTPLSGYDLSVSWDEGYGSYHPPFFPCLERWRMTSWDGDPDYGERYMDENMF
;
A
#
# COMPACT_ATOMS: atom_id res chain seq x y z
N MET A 1 47.91 -97.33 7.13
CA MET A 1 46.68 -96.55 6.80
C MET A 1 47.11 -95.17 6.31
N LYS A 2 47.07 -94.94 5.00
CA LYS A 2 47.16 -93.59 4.40
C LYS A 2 45.81 -93.32 3.76
N THR A 3 45.02 -92.46 4.37
CA THR A 3 43.74 -92.00 3.82
C THR A 3 44.01 -90.92 2.78
N GLY A 4 43.57 -91.15 1.55
CA GLY A 4 43.68 -90.21 0.46
C GLY A 4 42.68 -89.04 0.61
N ARG A 5 43.17 -87.81 0.40
CA ARG A 5 42.33 -86.68 0.01
C ARG A 5 42.35 -86.57 -1.51
N GLY A 6 41.20 -86.80 -2.14
CA GLY A 6 41.05 -86.68 -3.59
C GLY A 6 40.98 -85.21 -4.03
N PRO A 7 41.61 -84.82 -5.15
CA PRO A 7 41.62 -83.45 -5.68
C PRO A 7 40.27 -82.96 -6.26
N GLY A 8 39.17 -83.68 -6.04
CA GLY A 8 37.81 -83.29 -6.46
C GLY A 8 37.08 -82.38 -5.46
N SER A 9 37.52 -82.33 -4.20
CA SER A 9 36.88 -81.55 -3.13
C SER A 9 37.14 -80.03 -3.25
N GLU A 10 38.32 -79.63 -3.71
CA GLU A 10 38.71 -78.21 -3.84
C GLU A 10 38.01 -77.54 -5.02
N LYS A 11 37.83 -78.24 -6.14
CA LYS A 11 37.14 -77.71 -7.33
C LYS A 11 35.64 -77.49 -7.12
N GLY A 12 34.99 -78.35 -6.32
CA GLY A 12 33.58 -78.19 -5.93
C GLY A 12 33.36 -77.03 -4.96
N ALA A 13 34.31 -76.80 -4.04
CA ALA A 13 34.25 -75.67 -3.09
C ALA A 13 34.43 -74.31 -3.80
N VAL A 14 35.32 -74.23 -4.79
CA VAL A 14 35.53 -73.00 -5.58
C VAL A 14 34.29 -72.66 -6.42
N LEU A 15 33.65 -73.66 -7.04
CA LEU A 15 32.41 -73.46 -7.80
C LEU A 15 31.26 -73.00 -6.88
N ALA A 16 31.10 -73.62 -5.72
CA ALA A 16 30.10 -73.22 -4.74
C ALA A 16 30.32 -71.78 -4.24
N MET A 17 31.58 -71.40 -3.98
CA MET A 17 31.91 -70.03 -3.57
C MET A 17 31.60 -69.02 -4.68
N ALA A 18 31.90 -69.35 -5.94
CA ALA A 18 31.62 -68.49 -7.09
C ALA A 18 30.11 -68.30 -7.32
N VAL A 19 29.30 -69.35 -7.11
CA VAL A 19 27.84 -69.26 -7.20
C VAL A 19 27.26 -68.42 -6.07
N VAL A 20 27.76 -68.58 -4.83
CA VAL A 20 27.33 -67.77 -3.68
C VAL A 20 27.73 -66.31 -3.87
N LEU A 21 28.97 -66.03 -4.29
CA LEU A 21 29.42 -64.67 -4.61
C LEU A 21 28.61 -64.05 -5.74
N GLY A 22 28.34 -64.80 -6.82
CA GLY A 22 27.50 -64.36 -7.93
C GLY A 22 26.07 -64.05 -7.50
N GLY A 23 25.48 -64.89 -6.63
CA GLY A 23 24.16 -64.67 -6.05
C GLY A 23 24.11 -63.42 -5.17
N VAL A 24 25.08 -63.23 -4.28
CA VAL A 24 25.19 -62.04 -3.43
C VAL A 24 25.39 -60.78 -4.27
N LEU A 25 26.22 -60.83 -5.30
CA LEU A 25 26.44 -59.70 -6.20
C LEU A 25 25.16 -59.35 -6.98
N ALA A 26 24.41 -60.34 -7.46
CA ALA A 26 23.14 -60.14 -8.14
C ALA A 26 22.08 -59.49 -7.22
N ILE A 27 22.00 -59.93 -5.96
CA ILE A 27 21.12 -59.33 -4.95
C ILE A 27 21.53 -57.89 -4.68
N LEU A 28 22.82 -57.60 -4.52
CA LEU A 28 23.33 -56.24 -4.31
C LEU A 28 23.04 -55.32 -5.49
N VAL A 29 23.29 -55.77 -6.72
CA VAL A 29 22.99 -54.99 -7.94
C VAL A 29 21.49 -54.72 -8.04
N THR A 30 20.64 -55.70 -7.73
CA THR A 30 19.18 -55.52 -7.72
C THR A 30 18.75 -54.52 -6.65
N ALA A 31 19.31 -54.60 -5.44
CA ALA A 31 19.01 -53.66 -4.36
C ALA A 31 19.44 -52.22 -4.71
N VAL A 32 20.64 -52.05 -5.28
CA VAL A 32 21.13 -50.74 -5.75
C VAL A 32 20.25 -50.20 -6.88
N TYR A 33 19.83 -51.04 -7.83
CA TYR A 33 18.92 -50.65 -8.90
C TYR A 33 17.57 -50.16 -8.36
N VAL A 34 16.96 -50.88 -7.41
CA VAL A 34 15.69 -50.50 -6.79
C VAL A 34 15.82 -49.17 -6.02
N ILE A 35 16.90 -48.98 -5.25
CA ILE A 35 17.17 -47.71 -4.55
C ILE A 35 17.35 -46.57 -5.54
N PHE A 36 18.10 -46.79 -6.62
CA PHE A 36 18.32 -45.77 -7.64
C PHE A 36 17.02 -45.40 -8.38
N GLN A 37 16.20 -46.41 -8.73
CA GLN A 37 14.90 -46.19 -9.36
C GLN A 37 13.97 -45.40 -8.43
N SER A 38 13.89 -45.79 -7.15
CA SER A 38 13.10 -45.09 -6.13
C SER A 38 13.56 -43.64 -5.95
N ASN A 39 14.87 -43.40 -5.81
CA ASN A 39 15.43 -42.06 -5.69
C ASN A 39 15.16 -41.21 -6.94
N SER A 40 15.28 -41.79 -8.14
CA SER A 40 15.00 -41.07 -9.39
C SER A 40 13.52 -40.71 -9.54
N ALA A 41 12.61 -41.58 -9.08
CA ALA A 41 11.18 -41.31 -9.09
C ALA A 41 10.81 -40.23 -8.07
N HIS A 42 11.39 -40.28 -6.87
CA HIS A 42 11.20 -39.26 -5.84
C HIS A 42 11.74 -37.90 -6.28
N TRP A 43 12.92 -37.87 -6.90
CA TRP A 43 13.50 -36.64 -7.44
C TRP A 43 12.66 -36.05 -8.58
N ARG A 44 12.13 -36.87 -9.48
CA ARG A 44 11.21 -36.41 -10.54
C ARG A 44 9.89 -35.88 -9.97
N TYR A 45 9.35 -36.55 -8.96
CA TYR A 45 8.11 -36.12 -8.30
C TYR A 45 8.30 -34.76 -7.62
N THR A 46 9.36 -34.60 -6.82
CA THR A 46 9.69 -33.32 -6.16
C THR A 46 9.96 -32.21 -7.18
N GLN A 47 10.66 -32.50 -8.28
CA GLN A 47 10.88 -31.53 -9.35
C GLN A 47 9.57 -31.12 -10.06
N ASN A 48 8.71 -32.07 -10.39
CA ASN A 48 7.40 -31.77 -11.01
C ASN A 48 6.50 -31.00 -10.06
N ARG A 49 6.56 -31.29 -8.76
CA ARG A 49 5.82 -30.55 -7.73
C ARG A 49 6.24 -29.09 -7.66
N ALA A 50 7.55 -28.82 -7.56
CA ALA A 50 8.07 -27.46 -7.57
C ALA A 50 7.70 -26.71 -8.86
N ARG A 51 7.67 -27.39 -10.00
CA ARG A 51 7.20 -26.80 -11.27
C ARG A 51 5.70 -26.51 -11.28
N ALA A 52 4.87 -27.39 -10.70
CA ALA A 52 3.44 -27.17 -10.58
C ALA A 52 3.14 -25.97 -9.65
N GLU A 53 3.89 -25.82 -8.56
CA GLU A 53 3.81 -24.66 -7.67
C GLU A 53 4.21 -23.37 -8.39
N MET A 54 5.38 -23.35 -9.07
CA MET A 54 5.78 -22.20 -9.89
C MET A 54 4.76 -21.85 -10.98
N ALA A 55 4.09 -22.85 -11.57
CA ALA A 55 3.02 -22.61 -12.53
C ALA A 55 1.79 -21.96 -11.88
N ALA A 56 1.42 -22.36 -10.65
CA ALA A 56 0.36 -21.73 -9.88
C ALA A 56 0.71 -20.28 -9.52
N GLU A 57 1.94 -20.01 -9.05
CA GLU A 57 2.44 -18.65 -8.76
C GLU A 57 2.45 -17.75 -10.00
N ALA A 58 2.83 -18.30 -11.15
CA ALA A 58 2.73 -17.60 -12.43
C ALA A 58 1.27 -17.26 -12.77
N GLY A 59 0.33 -18.15 -12.47
CA GLY A 59 -1.11 -17.90 -12.61
C GLY A 59 -1.61 -16.77 -11.72
N VAL A 60 -1.21 -16.75 -10.44
CA VAL A 60 -1.52 -15.63 -9.52
C VAL A 60 -0.98 -14.32 -10.07
N SER A 61 0.27 -14.33 -10.54
CA SER A 61 0.92 -13.14 -11.10
C SER A 61 0.19 -12.62 -12.35
N LEU A 62 -0.29 -13.52 -13.22
CA LEU A 62 -1.12 -13.18 -14.37
C LEU A 62 -2.48 -12.59 -13.98
N ALA A 63 -3.12 -13.14 -12.94
CA ALA A 63 -4.38 -12.59 -12.42
C ALA A 63 -4.20 -11.19 -11.84
N MET A 64 -3.15 -10.97 -11.05
CA MET A 64 -2.82 -9.65 -10.52
C MET A 64 -2.60 -8.64 -11.64
N HIS A 65 -1.80 -9.01 -12.65
CA HIS A 65 -1.60 -8.15 -13.80
C HIS A 65 -2.89 -7.85 -14.56
N THR A 66 -3.81 -8.82 -14.66
CA THR A 66 -5.12 -8.61 -15.29
C THR A 66 -5.96 -7.64 -14.48
N LEU A 67 -5.96 -7.75 -13.16
CA LEU A 67 -6.66 -6.83 -12.25
C LEU A 67 -6.08 -5.41 -12.27
N GLU A 68 -4.77 -5.26 -12.50
CA GLU A 68 -4.13 -3.95 -12.68
C GLU A 68 -4.56 -3.24 -13.97
N LEU A 69 -4.90 -4.00 -15.02
CA LEU A 69 -5.43 -3.45 -16.27
C LEU A 69 -6.89 -2.99 -16.13
N GLU A 70 -7.61 -3.45 -15.11
CA GLU A 70 -8.99 -3.05 -14.84
C GLU A 70 -9.04 -1.76 -14.01
N SER A 71 -9.85 -0.80 -14.47
CA SER A 71 -10.01 0.50 -13.81
C SER A 71 -10.86 0.45 -12.54
N THR A 72 -11.56 -0.66 -12.29
CA THR A 72 -12.51 -0.84 -11.19
C THR A 72 -12.37 -2.23 -10.61
N VAL A 73 -12.58 -2.36 -9.29
CA VAL A 73 -12.63 -3.67 -8.63
C VAL A 73 -13.76 -4.51 -9.24
N PRO A 74 -13.55 -5.81 -9.50
CA PRO A 74 -14.62 -6.70 -9.92
C PRO A 74 -15.82 -6.63 -8.97
N ALA A 75 -16.97 -6.24 -9.51
CA ALA A 75 -18.23 -6.11 -8.77
C ALA A 75 -18.97 -7.45 -8.68
N GLY A 76 -19.79 -7.61 -7.64
CA GLY A 76 -20.56 -8.81 -7.38
C GLY A 76 -19.86 -9.84 -6.50
N SER A 77 -20.53 -10.97 -6.29
CA SER A 77 -20.16 -12.03 -5.34
C SER A 77 -19.83 -13.38 -5.98
N LEU A 78 -19.84 -13.44 -7.33
CA LEU A 78 -19.64 -14.70 -8.04
C LEU A 78 -18.20 -14.83 -8.52
N PRO A 79 -17.53 -15.96 -8.23
CA PRO A 79 -16.22 -16.24 -8.78
C PRO A 79 -16.24 -16.34 -10.30
N PHE A 80 -15.15 -15.93 -10.94
CA PHE A 80 -14.95 -16.09 -12.37
C PHE A 80 -13.56 -16.62 -12.69
N SER A 81 -13.44 -17.40 -13.76
CA SER A 81 -12.17 -17.96 -14.22
C SER A 81 -11.50 -17.05 -15.25
N MET A 82 -10.17 -17.00 -15.22
CA MET A 82 -9.39 -16.41 -16.30
C MET A 82 -9.59 -17.21 -17.60
N PRO A 83 -9.49 -16.56 -18.78
CA PRO A 83 -9.74 -17.22 -20.07
C PRO A 83 -8.72 -18.33 -20.34
N GLY A 84 -9.21 -19.57 -20.46
CA GLY A 84 -8.41 -20.76 -20.76
C GLY A 84 -8.97 -21.58 -21.91
N ASP A 85 -8.58 -22.85 -21.97
CA ASP A 85 -9.18 -23.82 -22.89
C ASP A 85 -10.61 -24.19 -22.47
N SER A 86 -11.23 -25.17 -23.14
CA SER A 86 -12.59 -25.65 -22.81
C SER A 86 -12.73 -26.23 -21.40
N ALA A 87 -11.61 -26.52 -20.73
CA ALA A 87 -11.53 -26.98 -19.35
C ALA A 87 -10.92 -25.90 -18.42
N GLN A 88 -10.86 -24.64 -18.90
CA GLN A 88 -10.35 -23.45 -18.19
C GLN A 88 -8.84 -23.48 -17.86
N TRP A 89 -8.09 -24.43 -18.42
CA TRP A 89 -6.64 -24.47 -18.27
C TRP A 89 -5.96 -23.54 -19.27
N MET A 90 -5.06 -22.70 -18.78
CA MET A 90 -4.15 -21.89 -19.56
C MET A 90 -2.82 -22.62 -19.71
N SER A 91 -2.26 -22.64 -20.92
CA SER A 91 -0.93 -23.22 -21.17
C SER A 91 0.14 -22.14 -21.01
N LEU A 92 1.14 -22.40 -20.16
CA LEU A 92 2.29 -21.52 -19.99
C LEU A 92 3.36 -21.79 -21.06
N PRO A 93 4.24 -20.82 -21.39
CA PRO A 93 5.33 -21.02 -22.35
C PRO A 93 6.28 -22.17 -21.99
N SER A 94 6.36 -22.55 -20.71
CA SER A 94 7.14 -23.70 -20.24
C SER A 94 6.57 -25.07 -20.65
N GLY A 95 5.31 -25.10 -21.12
CA GLY A 95 4.54 -26.32 -21.39
C GLY A 95 3.75 -26.84 -20.18
N ASP A 96 3.87 -26.20 -19.01
CA ASP A 96 3.02 -26.45 -17.84
C ASP A 96 1.65 -25.77 -18.03
N ARG A 97 0.65 -26.14 -17.21
CA ARG A 97 -0.69 -25.55 -17.28
C ARG A 97 -1.09 -24.90 -15.97
N VAL A 98 -1.97 -23.92 -16.04
CA VAL A 98 -2.53 -23.27 -14.85
C VAL A 98 -4.00 -22.95 -15.03
N TRP A 99 -4.81 -23.14 -14.01
CA TRP A 99 -6.21 -22.69 -13.93
C TRP A 99 -6.31 -21.65 -12.83
N VAL A 100 -6.86 -20.48 -13.13
CA VAL A 100 -6.96 -19.37 -12.18
C VAL A 100 -8.41 -18.91 -12.06
N VAL A 101 -8.87 -18.83 -10.81
CA VAL A 101 -10.20 -18.35 -10.40
C VAL A 101 -10.01 -17.10 -9.53
N ILE A 102 -10.80 -16.07 -9.82
CA ILE A 102 -10.85 -14.82 -9.05
C ILE A 102 -12.22 -14.75 -8.39
N ASP A 103 -12.22 -14.66 -7.06
CA ASP A 103 -13.41 -14.64 -6.20
C ASP A 103 -13.52 -13.26 -5.53
N PRO A 104 -14.41 -12.37 -6.01
CA PRO A 104 -14.59 -11.05 -5.41
C PRO A 104 -15.32 -11.14 -4.06
N SER A 105 -14.94 -10.29 -3.11
CA SER A 105 -15.66 -10.24 -1.83
C SER A 105 -17.09 -9.71 -2.01
N ASP A 106 -18.07 -10.33 -1.35
CA ASP A 106 -19.48 -9.89 -1.26
C ASP A 106 -19.67 -8.42 -0.84
N GLN A 107 -18.65 -7.83 -0.24
CA GLN A 107 -18.67 -6.46 0.27
C GLN A 107 -17.99 -5.47 -0.69
N ASN A 108 -17.57 -5.90 -1.88
CA ASN A 108 -17.03 -5.03 -2.94
C ASN A 108 -18.10 -4.08 -3.51
N ASP A 109 -19.38 -4.40 -3.31
CA ASP A 109 -20.49 -3.53 -3.71
C ASP A 109 -20.68 -2.30 -2.77
N LEU A 110 -19.92 -2.23 -1.66
CA LEU A 110 -19.95 -1.08 -0.75
C LEU A 110 -19.04 0.05 -1.29
N PRO A 111 -19.58 1.24 -1.59
CA PRO A 111 -18.91 2.24 -2.44
C PRO A 111 -17.68 2.93 -1.84
N LEU A 112 -17.47 2.82 -0.53
CA LEU A 112 -16.33 3.43 0.18
C LEU A 112 -15.36 2.41 0.74
N ARG A 113 -15.69 1.12 0.62
CA ARG A 113 -14.85 0.05 1.16
C ARG A 113 -13.77 -0.25 0.14
N ILE A 114 -12.55 -0.47 0.63
CA ILE A 114 -11.48 -0.98 -0.23
C ILE A 114 -11.86 -2.41 -0.57
N GLY A 115 -12.14 -2.65 -1.85
CA GLY A 115 -12.51 -3.96 -2.35
C GLY A 115 -11.40 -4.98 -2.15
N ALA A 116 -11.75 -6.25 -2.09
CA ALA A 116 -10.80 -7.35 -1.99
C ALA A 116 -11.22 -8.50 -2.90
N VAL A 117 -10.23 -9.26 -3.35
CA VAL A 117 -10.41 -10.47 -4.14
C VAL A 117 -9.57 -11.59 -3.56
N GLU A 118 -10.07 -12.81 -3.68
CA GLU A 118 -9.30 -14.03 -3.45
C GLU A 118 -8.98 -14.67 -4.79
N ILE A 119 -7.69 -14.85 -5.07
CA ILE A 119 -7.18 -15.46 -6.29
C ILE A 119 -6.76 -16.88 -5.93
N ARG A 120 -7.39 -17.86 -6.57
CA ARG A 120 -7.06 -19.28 -6.45
C ARG A 120 -6.43 -19.73 -7.75
N ALA A 121 -5.18 -20.17 -7.69
CA ALA A 121 -4.46 -20.67 -8.85
C ALA A 121 -4.06 -22.13 -8.65
N ARG A 122 -4.36 -22.98 -9.63
CA ARG A 122 -4.04 -24.39 -9.67
C ARG A 122 -3.06 -24.66 -10.81
N GLY A 123 -1.82 -24.97 -10.49
CA GLY A 123 -0.76 -25.26 -11.46
C GLY A 123 -0.59 -26.77 -11.68
N MET A 124 -0.30 -27.17 -12.91
CA MET A 124 -0.09 -28.57 -13.30
C MET A 124 1.19 -28.75 -14.11
N SER A 125 2.04 -29.66 -13.65
CA SER A 125 3.25 -30.09 -14.35
C SER A 125 3.33 -31.62 -14.41
N ARG A 126 3.27 -32.18 -15.63
CA ARG A 126 3.38 -33.63 -15.90
C ARG A 126 2.45 -34.50 -15.02
N GLY A 127 1.23 -34.04 -14.76
CA GLY A 127 0.22 -34.75 -13.99
C GLY A 127 0.29 -34.55 -12.47
N VAL A 128 1.26 -33.77 -11.98
CA VAL A 128 1.28 -33.27 -10.59
C VAL A 128 0.59 -31.92 -10.56
N VAL A 129 -0.29 -31.72 -9.58
CA VAL A 129 -1.05 -30.48 -9.36
C VAL A 129 -0.65 -29.84 -8.03
N GLN A 130 -0.57 -28.52 -7.98
CA GLN A 130 -0.38 -27.72 -6.75
C GLN A 130 -1.29 -26.50 -6.79
N ASP A 131 -1.81 -26.12 -5.63
CA ASP A 131 -2.74 -25.00 -5.48
C ASP A 131 -2.09 -23.88 -4.66
N VAL A 132 -2.37 -22.64 -5.04
CA VAL A 132 -1.94 -21.41 -4.35
C VAL A 132 -3.15 -20.51 -4.20
N CYS A 133 -3.37 -19.99 -2.99
CA CYS A 133 -4.43 -19.03 -2.69
C CYS A 133 -3.84 -17.73 -2.18
N VAL A 134 -4.27 -16.61 -2.77
CA VAL A 134 -3.79 -15.27 -2.43
C VAL A 134 -4.96 -14.33 -2.27
N ARG A 135 -4.92 -13.45 -1.27
CA ARG A 135 -5.85 -12.33 -1.18
C ARG A 135 -5.17 -11.07 -1.64
N ALA A 136 -5.87 -10.28 -2.45
CA ALA A 136 -5.36 -9.03 -2.97
C ALA A 136 -6.40 -7.92 -2.82
N CYS A 137 -5.92 -6.69 -2.66
CA CYS A 137 -6.75 -5.49 -2.69
C CYS A 137 -6.07 -4.42 -3.55
N PRO A 138 -6.82 -3.57 -4.25
CA PRO A 138 -6.26 -2.44 -4.97
C PRO A 138 -5.67 -1.43 -3.97
N GLU A 139 -4.67 -0.69 -4.43
CA GLU A 139 -4.10 0.41 -3.66
C GLU A 139 -4.86 1.71 -3.92
N TYR A 140 -5.26 2.39 -2.85
CA TYR A 140 -5.80 3.75 -2.89
C TYR A 140 -4.80 4.73 -2.28
N PRO A 141 -4.81 6.00 -2.72
CA PRO A 141 -3.96 7.04 -2.12
C PRO A 141 -4.11 7.14 -0.60
N SER A 142 -5.33 6.94 -0.08
CA SER A 142 -5.65 7.06 1.34
C SER A 142 -4.99 6.02 2.24
N MET A 143 -4.54 4.90 1.67
CA MET A 143 -3.87 3.84 2.44
C MET A 143 -2.44 4.21 2.86
N PHE A 144 -1.89 5.26 2.26
CA PHE A 144 -0.55 5.75 2.58
C PHE A 144 -0.63 6.79 3.69
N ALA A 145 0.23 6.64 4.70
CA ALA A 145 0.52 7.73 5.64
C ALA A 145 1.19 8.89 4.89
N LEU A 146 2.11 8.55 3.98
CA LEU A 146 2.85 9.50 3.18
C LEU A 146 3.01 8.98 1.74
N LEU A 147 2.51 9.75 0.77
CA LEU A 147 2.63 9.46 -0.67
C LEU A 147 3.23 10.68 -1.39
N THR A 148 4.45 10.54 -1.93
CA THR A 148 5.17 11.68 -2.55
C THR A 148 5.71 11.38 -3.95
N ASP A 149 5.88 12.42 -4.78
CA ASP A 149 6.49 12.26 -6.13
C ASP A 149 8.00 12.57 -6.11
N ALA A 150 8.38 13.71 -5.56
CA ALA A 150 9.75 14.24 -5.66
C ALA A 150 10.72 13.72 -4.60
N GLY A 151 10.26 12.93 -3.63
CA GLY A 151 11.09 12.42 -2.53
C GLY A 151 10.64 12.89 -1.15
N VAL A 152 11.21 12.26 -0.13
CA VAL A 152 11.12 12.65 1.27
C VAL A 152 12.49 13.21 1.70
N PRO A 153 12.58 14.52 2.02
CA PRO A 153 13.85 15.16 2.34
C PRO A 153 14.39 14.73 3.71
N PRO A 154 15.68 14.96 3.98
CA PRO A 154 16.24 14.79 5.32
C PRO A 154 15.50 15.65 6.36
N GLY A 155 15.43 15.18 7.60
CA GLY A 155 14.81 15.89 8.73
C GLY A 155 13.31 15.62 8.94
N LEU A 156 12.66 14.85 8.07
CA LEU A 156 11.27 14.39 8.31
C LEU A 156 11.22 13.01 9.00
N LEU A 157 12.02 12.07 8.50
CA LEU A 157 12.12 10.71 9.04
C LEU A 157 13.35 10.64 9.96
N GLU A 158 13.21 11.26 11.12
CA GLU A 158 14.25 11.35 12.15
C GLU A 158 13.86 10.65 13.46
N ASP A 159 14.69 10.80 14.49
CA ASP A 159 14.48 10.21 15.80
C ASP A 159 13.12 10.61 16.38
N GLY A 160 12.37 9.62 16.88
CA GLY A 160 11.02 9.76 17.43
C GLY A 160 9.91 9.72 16.37
N CYS A 161 10.24 9.80 15.07
CA CYS A 161 9.24 9.79 13.99
C CYS A 161 8.57 8.42 13.87
N ARG A 162 7.23 8.40 13.86
CA ARG A 162 6.42 7.18 13.76
C ARG A 162 5.31 7.35 12.72
N LEU A 163 5.45 6.67 11.59
CA LEU A 163 4.42 6.61 10.55
C LEU A 163 3.66 5.28 10.62
N GLY A 164 2.45 5.35 11.22
CA GLY A 164 1.47 4.26 11.39
C GLY A 164 1.10 3.49 10.12
N GLY A 165 1.15 4.15 8.97
CA GLY A 165 0.72 3.62 7.67
C GLY A 165 1.88 3.47 6.67
N ALA A 166 1.52 3.13 5.43
CA ALA A 166 2.50 2.93 4.37
C ALA A 166 3.13 4.24 3.89
N LEU A 167 4.41 4.20 3.54
CA LEU A 167 5.14 5.26 2.86
C LEU A 167 5.46 4.83 1.43
N HIS A 168 5.17 5.70 0.46
CA HIS A 168 5.64 5.57 -0.92
C HIS A 168 6.19 6.89 -1.43
N SER A 169 7.32 6.83 -2.13
CA SER A 169 7.84 7.97 -2.88
C SER A 169 8.33 7.56 -4.26
N ASN A 170 7.95 8.29 -5.31
CA ASN A 170 8.61 8.09 -6.61
C ASN A 170 10.07 8.52 -6.56
N GLY A 171 10.40 9.50 -5.71
CA GLY A 171 11.74 10.04 -5.51
C GLY A 171 12.49 9.42 -4.32
N PRO A 172 13.65 10.00 -3.96
CA PRO A 172 14.50 9.49 -2.90
C PRO A 172 13.84 9.65 -1.52
N VAL A 173 14.01 8.66 -0.66
CA VAL A 173 13.52 8.69 0.73
C VAL A 173 14.70 8.74 1.68
N ASN A 174 14.79 9.80 2.48
CA ASN A 174 15.90 10.02 3.40
C ASN A 174 15.49 9.66 4.84
N PHE A 175 16.29 8.80 5.47
CA PHE A 175 16.21 8.46 6.89
C PHE A 175 17.43 9.00 7.63
N SER A 176 17.19 9.51 8.82
CA SER A 176 18.24 9.96 9.72
C SER A 176 17.99 9.48 11.14
N SER A 177 19.05 9.18 11.86
CA SER A 177 19.00 8.98 13.30
C SER A 177 20.32 9.43 13.91
N VAL A 178 20.25 10.05 15.08
CA VAL A 178 21.41 10.39 15.89
C VAL A 178 21.44 9.61 17.21
N SER A 179 20.46 8.73 17.43
CA SER A 179 20.34 7.97 18.65
C SER A 179 21.50 6.97 18.81
N PRO A 180 22.04 6.81 20.03
CA PRO A 180 23.15 5.89 20.28
C PRO A 180 22.68 4.42 20.31
N ASP A 181 21.40 4.20 20.58
CA ASP A 181 20.71 2.92 20.52
C ASP A 181 19.43 3.09 19.69
N SER A 182 18.95 2.02 19.04
CA SER A 182 17.81 2.05 18.11
C SER A 182 16.45 2.24 18.80
N SER A 183 16.42 2.91 19.95
CA SER A 183 15.25 3.18 20.78
C SER A 183 14.36 4.26 20.17
N GLU A 184 14.98 5.29 19.59
CA GLU A 184 14.31 6.44 18.99
C GLU A 184 14.33 6.41 17.45
N ASP A 185 14.95 5.42 16.82
CA ASP A 185 15.03 5.38 15.35
C ASP A 185 13.65 5.51 14.67
N PRO A 186 13.59 6.13 13.47
CA PRO A 186 12.36 6.31 12.73
C PRO A 186 11.65 4.97 12.46
N TRP A 187 10.34 4.96 12.65
CA TRP A 187 9.49 3.79 12.45
C TRP A 187 8.48 4.05 11.34
N VAL A 188 8.38 3.12 10.37
CA VAL A 188 7.41 3.19 9.27
C VAL A 188 6.80 1.81 9.02
N ALA A 189 5.48 1.68 8.93
CA ALA A 189 4.84 0.37 8.82
C ALA A 189 5.26 -0.42 7.55
N SER A 190 5.45 0.28 6.43
CA SER A 190 6.04 -0.22 5.19
C SER A 190 6.60 0.96 4.40
N ALA A 191 7.67 0.75 3.64
CA ALA A 191 8.29 1.80 2.84
C ALA A 191 8.62 1.31 1.43
N THR A 192 8.26 2.13 0.45
CA THR A 192 8.49 1.80 -0.96
C THR A 192 8.99 3.02 -1.72
N THR A 193 9.87 2.80 -2.68
CA THR A 193 10.32 3.82 -3.62
C THR A 193 10.61 3.19 -4.98
N THR A 194 10.77 4.02 -5.99
CA THR A 194 11.14 3.57 -7.35
C THR A 194 12.64 3.37 -7.46
N THR A 195 13.06 2.65 -8.50
CA THR A 195 14.48 2.42 -8.83
C THR A 195 15.28 3.73 -8.97
N GLY A 196 14.62 4.81 -9.40
CA GLY A 196 15.20 6.15 -9.55
C GLY A 196 15.26 6.96 -8.26
N GLY A 197 14.37 6.67 -7.29
CA GLY A 197 14.35 7.28 -5.96
C GLY A 197 15.38 6.65 -5.04
N GLY A 198 15.09 5.45 -4.53
CA GLY A 198 15.95 4.72 -3.60
C GLY A 198 15.88 5.24 -2.16
N PHE A 199 16.37 4.43 -1.21
CA PHE A 199 16.46 4.82 0.20
C PHE A 199 17.86 5.33 0.54
N PHE A 200 17.93 6.40 1.30
CA PHE A 200 19.17 7.05 1.73
C PHE A 200 19.21 7.16 3.25
N PHE A 201 20.34 6.81 3.82
CA PHE A 201 20.60 6.87 5.25
C PHE A 201 21.69 7.93 5.50
N CYS A 202 21.51 8.76 6.53
CA CYS A 202 22.41 9.89 6.78
C CYS A 202 23.88 9.51 6.98
N ASP A 203 24.16 8.29 7.40
CA ASP A 203 25.49 7.78 7.74
C ASP A 203 26.05 6.73 6.77
N ALA A 204 25.18 6.04 6.02
CA ALA A 204 25.57 4.99 5.06
C ALA A 204 25.30 5.35 3.59
N GLY A 205 24.57 6.44 3.31
CA GLY A 205 24.17 6.81 1.95
C GLY A 205 23.08 5.89 1.40
N ARG A 206 23.10 5.63 0.09
CA ARG A 206 22.06 4.82 -0.57
C ARG A 206 22.16 3.35 -0.14
N CYS A 207 21.06 2.76 0.30
CA CYS A 207 20.99 1.34 0.65
C CYS A 207 19.58 0.80 0.44
N ASP A 208 19.48 -0.44 -0.04
CA ASP A 208 18.18 -1.10 -0.24
C ASP A 208 17.77 -1.95 0.97
N GLU A 209 18.55 -1.93 2.05
CA GLU A 209 18.24 -2.60 3.31
C GLU A 209 17.72 -1.59 4.34
N PRO A 210 16.72 -1.95 5.17
CA PRO A 210 16.19 -1.07 6.22
C PRO A 210 17.19 -0.79 7.36
N HIS A 211 18.32 -1.50 7.36
CA HIS A 211 19.46 -1.27 8.24
C HIS A 211 20.76 -1.56 7.47
N PRO A 212 21.39 -0.53 6.88
CA PRO A 212 22.64 -0.70 6.16
C PRO A 212 23.78 -1.18 7.06
N GLU A 213 24.68 -2.01 6.54
CA GLU A 213 25.87 -2.43 7.28
C GLU A 213 26.70 -1.21 7.74
N GLY A 214 26.91 -1.10 9.05
CA GLY A 214 27.67 0.00 9.66
C GLY A 214 26.85 1.29 9.92
N SER A 215 25.58 1.33 9.53
CA SER A 215 24.66 2.41 9.89
C SER A 215 24.22 2.28 11.36
N ARG A 216 23.90 3.40 12.00
CA ARG A 216 23.23 3.49 13.29
C ARG A 216 21.72 3.56 13.14
N VAL A 217 21.22 3.82 11.94
CA VAL A 217 19.80 3.97 11.66
C VAL A 217 19.15 2.60 11.50
N TRP A 218 18.12 2.31 12.29
CA TRP A 218 17.28 1.13 12.13
C TRP A 218 15.86 1.51 11.78
N VAL A 219 15.47 1.31 10.53
CA VAL A 219 14.07 1.50 10.15
C VAL A 219 13.28 0.23 10.51
N ARG A 220 12.47 0.34 11.58
CA ARG A 220 11.57 -0.72 12.09
C ARG A 220 10.18 -0.57 11.41
N PRO A 221 9.35 -1.64 11.27
CA PRO A 221 9.23 -2.82 12.12
C PRO A 221 9.83 -4.12 11.58
N TYR A 222 10.50 -4.86 12.46
CA TYR A 222 10.53 -6.33 12.45
C TYR A 222 9.43 -6.81 13.41
N MET A 223 8.24 -7.17 12.92
CA MET A 223 7.26 -8.15 13.48
C MET A 223 5.79 -7.82 13.15
N ARG A 224 5.08 -8.85 12.64
CA ARG A 224 3.61 -9.06 12.59
C ARG A 224 2.77 -8.06 11.82
N LEU A 225 2.71 -8.21 10.50
CA LEU A 225 1.42 -8.13 9.82
C LEU A 225 0.92 -9.57 9.61
N ARG A 226 -0.38 -9.81 9.87
CA ARG A 226 -1.09 -10.97 9.30
C ARG A 226 -1.03 -10.98 7.76
N GLN A 227 -0.53 -9.90 7.16
CA GLN A 227 -0.44 -9.62 5.74
C GLN A 227 0.93 -9.85 5.10
N GLY A 228 1.85 -10.55 5.77
CA GLY A 228 3.19 -10.82 5.27
C GLY A 228 4.28 -9.94 5.90
N ARG A 229 5.50 -10.04 5.39
CA ARG A 229 6.67 -9.26 5.89
C ARG A 229 6.40 -7.76 5.74
N PRO A 230 6.98 -6.89 6.61
CA PRO A 230 7.00 -5.45 6.38
C PRO A 230 7.51 -5.20 4.97
N TYR A 231 6.68 -4.58 4.14
CA TYR A 231 6.99 -4.41 2.72
C TYR A 231 8.00 -3.28 2.58
N TRP A 232 9.25 -3.66 2.26
CA TRP A 232 10.36 -2.76 1.98
C TRP A 232 10.81 -3.01 0.54
N SER A 233 10.66 -2.02 -0.33
CA SER A 233 11.01 -2.17 -1.75
C SER A 233 11.57 -0.89 -2.35
N ALA A 234 12.79 -0.96 -2.88
CA ALA A 234 13.45 0.13 -3.60
C ALA A 234 13.17 0.10 -5.12
N ALA A 235 12.30 -0.80 -5.58
CA ALA A 235 12.01 -1.03 -6.99
C ALA A 235 10.49 -1.19 -7.22
N ALA A 236 9.67 -0.44 -6.47
CA ALA A 236 8.23 -0.39 -6.69
C ALA A 236 7.88 0.46 -7.92
N ASP A 237 6.73 0.19 -8.53
CA ASP A 237 6.23 0.97 -9.65
C ASP A 237 5.85 2.40 -9.22
N SER A 238 6.10 3.34 -10.12
CA SER A 238 5.82 4.76 -9.86
C SER A 238 4.32 5.04 -9.85
N VAL A 239 3.85 5.86 -8.92
CA VAL A 239 2.47 6.38 -8.90
C VAL A 239 2.35 7.62 -9.79
N SER A 240 1.36 7.66 -10.68
CA SER A 240 1.17 8.81 -11.59
C SER A 240 0.43 9.97 -10.92
N PHE A 241 1.18 10.94 -10.36
CA PHE A 241 0.62 12.17 -9.78
C PHE A 241 -0.13 13.02 -10.81
N ARG A 242 0.32 13.01 -12.07
CA ARG A 242 -0.41 13.63 -13.19
C ARG A 242 -1.82 13.05 -13.34
N ARG A 243 -1.94 11.72 -13.29
CA ARG A 243 -3.25 11.06 -13.41
C ARG A 243 -4.15 11.40 -12.22
N LEU A 244 -3.60 11.46 -11.01
CA LEU A 244 -4.35 11.90 -9.83
C LEU A 244 -4.88 13.33 -9.98
N ARG A 245 -4.04 14.26 -10.45
CA ARG A 245 -4.46 15.63 -10.76
C ARG A 245 -5.58 15.65 -11.80
N ASP A 246 -5.40 14.95 -12.91
CA ASP A 246 -6.36 14.94 -14.01
C ASP A 246 -7.70 14.31 -13.55
N TRP A 247 -7.65 13.28 -12.70
CA TRP A 247 -8.82 12.66 -12.06
C TRP A 247 -9.57 13.64 -11.16
N PHE A 248 -8.89 14.22 -10.16
CA PHE A 248 -9.51 15.16 -9.23
C PHE A 248 -10.00 16.44 -9.94
N GLY A 249 -9.30 16.91 -10.97
CA GLY A 249 -9.73 18.04 -11.80
C GLY A 249 -10.98 17.73 -12.63
N GLY A 250 -11.20 16.47 -12.99
CA GLY A 250 -12.41 16.02 -13.68
C GLY A 250 -13.63 15.82 -12.78
N LEU A 251 -13.49 15.99 -11.46
CA LEU A 251 -14.60 15.79 -10.51
C LEU A 251 -15.60 16.97 -10.44
N ASP A 252 -15.34 18.05 -11.19
CA ASP A 252 -16.22 19.22 -11.25
C ASP A 252 -17.61 18.88 -11.79
N ALA A 253 -17.69 17.98 -12.78
CA ALA A 253 -18.93 17.52 -13.39
C ALA A 253 -19.78 16.69 -12.41
N GLN A 254 -19.14 15.85 -11.59
CA GLN A 254 -19.80 15.03 -10.56
C GLN A 254 -20.32 15.92 -9.44
N ALA A 255 -19.52 16.89 -8.99
CA ALA A 255 -19.97 17.88 -8.03
C ALA A 255 -21.11 18.75 -8.58
N PHE A 256 -21.06 19.13 -9.86
CA PHE A 256 -22.13 19.88 -10.52
C PHE A 256 -23.44 19.08 -10.54
N ALA A 257 -23.37 17.78 -10.85
CA ALA A 257 -24.53 16.89 -10.81
C ALA A 257 -25.11 16.73 -9.39
N GLN A 258 -24.30 16.82 -8.34
CA GLN A 258 -24.74 16.83 -6.94
C GLN A 258 -25.16 18.22 -6.44
N GLY A 259 -25.05 19.26 -7.28
CA GLY A 259 -25.30 20.64 -6.88
C GLY A 259 -24.37 21.11 -5.75
N SER A 260 -23.11 20.67 -5.77
CA SER A 260 -22.11 20.88 -4.71
C SER A 260 -20.87 21.67 -5.18
N VAL A 261 -21.02 22.40 -6.28
CA VAL A 261 -20.00 23.34 -6.78
C VAL A 261 -20.18 24.68 -6.10
N ILE A 262 -19.12 25.18 -5.46
CA ILE A 262 -19.07 26.49 -4.81
C ILE A 262 -18.22 27.42 -5.66
N ARG A 263 -18.73 28.62 -5.94
CA ARG A 263 -18.06 29.68 -6.72
C ARG A 263 -17.99 30.96 -5.90
N GLY A 264 -16.92 31.73 -6.07
CA GLY A 264 -16.76 33.01 -5.38
C GLY A 264 -16.63 32.85 -3.86
N ALA A 265 -16.01 31.78 -3.37
CA ALA A 265 -15.70 31.63 -1.97
C ALA A 265 -14.30 32.15 -1.68
N ARG A 266 -14.17 33.08 -0.74
CA ARG A 266 -12.89 33.50 -0.19
C ARG A 266 -12.60 32.81 1.13
N ARG A 267 -13.59 32.69 2.01
CA ARG A 267 -13.50 31.93 3.26
C ARG A 267 -14.59 30.87 3.32
N VAL A 268 -14.23 29.67 3.77
CA VAL A 268 -15.07 28.48 3.87
C VAL A 268 -14.98 27.92 5.28
N LEU A 269 -16.13 27.63 5.87
CA LEU A 269 -16.26 26.99 7.17
C LEU A 269 -16.94 25.63 7.00
N LEU A 270 -16.30 24.61 7.53
CA LEU A 270 -16.88 23.28 7.68
C LEU A 270 -17.66 23.24 9.00
N ASP A 271 -18.98 23.14 8.93
CA ASP A 271 -19.87 23.23 10.10
C ASP A 271 -20.76 21.99 10.22
N GLY A 272 -20.12 20.82 10.40
CA GLY A 272 -20.83 19.56 10.62
C GLY A 272 -21.37 18.96 9.32
N ASP A 273 -22.67 19.08 9.11
CA ASP A 273 -23.39 18.56 7.95
C ASP A 273 -23.56 19.62 6.85
N ARG A 274 -22.82 20.73 6.93
CA ARG A 274 -22.90 21.83 5.96
C ARG A 274 -21.56 22.50 5.74
N VAL A 275 -21.44 23.10 4.56
CA VAL A 275 -20.35 24.00 4.18
C VAL A 275 -20.92 25.41 4.08
N VAL A 276 -20.29 26.35 4.77
CA VAL A 276 -20.71 27.76 4.82
C VAL A 276 -19.59 28.61 4.23
N TRP A 277 -19.88 29.56 3.36
CA TRP A 277 -18.83 30.39 2.74
C TRP A 277 -19.23 31.85 2.57
N ARG A 278 -18.22 32.70 2.36
CA ARG A 278 -18.33 34.14 2.07
C ARG A 278 -17.20 34.61 1.15
N ASP A 279 -17.46 35.66 0.37
CA ASP A 279 -16.43 36.37 -0.41
C ASP A 279 -15.95 37.64 0.32
N ASP A 280 -16.87 38.35 0.98
CA ASP A 280 -16.62 39.58 1.72
C ASP A 280 -17.03 39.48 3.22
N PRO A 281 -16.31 40.13 4.16
CA PRO A 281 -16.66 40.10 5.58
C PRO A 281 -18.04 40.68 5.91
N LEU A 282 -18.57 41.59 5.08
CA LEU A 282 -19.85 42.26 5.28
C LEU A 282 -21.02 41.50 4.65
N GLU A 283 -20.75 40.52 3.80
CA GLU A 283 -21.78 39.73 3.13
C GLU A 283 -22.41 38.68 4.05
N THR A 284 -23.67 38.35 3.75
CA THR A 284 -24.34 37.20 4.37
C THR A 284 -23.70 35.91 3.89
N PRO A 285 -23.51 34.91 4.78
CA PRO A 285 -22.92 33.65 4.38
C PRO A 285 -23.89 32.85 3.52
N ASP A 286 -23.38 32.28 2.45
CA ASP A 286 -24.04 31.21 1.73
C ASP A 286 -23.83 29.88 2.46
N THR A 287 -24.70 28.91 2.21
CA THR A 287 -24.66 27.60 2.86
C THR A 287 -25.07 26.48 1.91
N LEU A 288 -24.35 25.37 2.00
CA LEU A 288 -24.60 24.13 1.27
C LEU A 288 -24.76 23.00 2.28
N SER A 289 -25.92 22.34 2.30
CA SER A 289 -26.10 21.10 3.06
C SER A 289 -25.32 19.96 2.41
N LEU A 290 -24.67 19.13 3.21
CA LEU A 290 -23.95 17.93 2.78
C LEU A 290 -24.85 16.69 2.69
N ASP A 291 -26.14 16.80 2.98
CA ASP A 291 -27.07 15.67 2.88
C ASP A 291 -27.14 15.14 1.43
N GLY A 292 -26.92 13.84 1.28
CA GLY A 292 -26.82 13.16 -0.01
C GLY A 292 -25.62 13.56 -0.87
N ARG A 293 -24.67 14.36 -0.35
CA ARG A 293 -23.49 14.84 -1.09
C ARG A 293 -22.23 14.28 -0.49
N SER A 294 -21.40 13.71 -1.36
CA SER A 294 -20.12 13.09 -0.97
C SER A 294 -18.91 13.79 -1.60
N ILE A 295 -19.15 14.83 -2.39
CA ILE A 295 -18.12 15.69 -2.96
C ILE A 295 -18.55 17.16 -2.88
N VAL A 296 -17.59 18.05 -2.62
CA VAL A 296 -17.74 19.51 -2.76
C VAL A 296 -16.59 20.02 -3.60
N TYR A 297 -16.90 20.83 -4.62
CA TYR A 297 -15.89 21.36 -5.54
C TYR A 297 -15.83 22.88 -5.45
N LEU A 298 -14.71 23.40 -4.93
CA LEU A 298 -14.42 24.82 -4.80
C LEU A 298 -13.80 25.33 -6.11
N GLN A 299 -14.59 26.04 -6.90
CA GLN A 299 -14.14 26.64 -8.15
C GLN A 299 -13.65 28.07 -7.90
N SER A 300 -12.38 28.18 -7.51
CA SER A 300 -11.73 29.43 -7.11
C SER A 300 -10.78 30.02 -8.16
N GLY A 301 -10.51 29.29 -9.25
CA GLY A 301 -9.52 29.71 -10.24
C GLY A 301 -8.14 29.87 -9.60
N PHE A 302 -7.57 31.07 -9.66
CA PHE A 302 -6.28 31.40 -9.02
C PHE A 302 -6.44 32.11 -7.66
N SER A 303 -7.67 32.40 -7.24
CA SER A 303 -7.90 33.08 -5.97
C SER A 303 -7.72 32.11 -4.79
N PRO A 304 -7.07 32.55 -3.71
CA PRO A 304 -6.90 31.71 -2.52
C PRO A 304 -8.23 31.51 -1.82
N VAL A 305 -8.53 30.26 -1.45
CA VAL A 305 -9.69 29.93 -0.60
C VAL A 305 -9.20 29.50 0.77
N TYR A 306 -9.67 30.20 1.79
CA TYR A 306 -9.31 29.91 3.17
C TYR A 306 -10.33 28.95 3.79
N ILE A 307 -9.89 27.91 4.48
CA ILE A 307 -10.75 26.87 5.05
C ILE A 307 -10.38 26.53 6.49
N LYS A 308 -11.40 26.35 7.34
CA LYS A 308 -11.28 25.72 8.67
C LYS A 308 -12.59 25.05 9.09
N SER A 309 -12.54 24.26 10.14
CA SER A 309 -13.73 23.66 10.77
C SER A 309 -14.22 24.49 11.95
N VAL A 310 -15.54 24.66 12.03
CA VAL A 310 -16.26 25.16 13.21
C VAL A 310 -16.85 23.99 13.99
N ARG A 311 -17.36 22.99 13.28
CA ARG A 311 -17.83 21.71 13.83
C ARG A 311 -17.26 20.56 13.02
N GLN A 312 -17.17 19.41 13.68
CA GLN A 312 -16.62 18.19 13.11
C GLN A 312 -17.49 17.65 11.97
N ILE A 313 -16.88 17.36 10.82
CA ILE A 313 -17.54 16.65 9.73
C ILE A 313 -17.80 15.19 10.14
N THR A 314 -19.04 14.73 10.03
CA THR A 314 -19.45 13.37 10.42
C THR A 314 -19.89 12.50 9.24
N SER A 315 -19.94 13.05 8.04
CA SER A 315 -20.28 12.32 6.81
C SER A 315 -19.03 12.10 5.95
N PRO A 316 -18.98 11.02 5.16
CA PRO A 316 -17.94 10.84 4.15
C PRO A 316 -17.96 11.98 3.13
N LEU A 317 -16.81 12.62 2.92
CA LEU A 317 -16.73 13.78 2.03
C LEU A 317 -15.33 13.92 1.42
N THR A 318 -15.28 14.26 0.13
CA THR A 318 -14.07 14.76 -0.52
C THR A 318 -14.30 16.21 -0.95
N LEU A 319 -13.51 17.13 -0.40
CA LEU A 319 -13.52 18.53 -0.80
C LEU A 319 -12.35 18.79 -1.75
N VAL A 320 -12.64 19.27 -2.95
CA VAL A 320 -11.63 19.55 -3.98
C VAL A 320 -11.59 21.03 -4.27
N SER A 321 -10.41 21.63 -4.29
CA SER A 321 -10.19 23.01 -4.73
C SER A 321 -9.46 23.03 -6.07
N SER A 322 -10.04 23.75 -7.04
CA SER A 322 -9.38 23.97 -8.34
C SER A 322 -8.15 24.87 -8.25
N GLY A 323 -8.07 25.68 -7.19
CA GLY A 323 -7.01 26.65 -6.96
C GLY A 323 -6.33 26.49 -5.59
N PRO A 324 -5.48 27.45 -5.21
CA PRO A 324 -4.77 27.44 -3.93
C PRO A 324 -5.72 27.36 -2.74
N LEU A 325 -5.45 26.43 -1.83
CA LEU A 325 -6.22 26.28 -0.59
C LEU A 325 -5.36 26.71 0.60
N TYR A 326 -5.92 27.55 1.46
CA TYR A 326 -5.26 28.07 2.65
C TYR A 326 -5.95 27.50 3.89
N ILE A 327 -5.26 26.70 4.69
CA ILE A 327 -5.72 26.25 6.00
C ILE A 327 -5.63 27.44 6.95
N MET A 328 -6.78 27.99 7.32
CA MET A 328 -6.89 29.15 8.21
C MET A 328 -7.19 28.77 9.66
N GLY A 329 -7.11 27.49 10.01
CA GLY A 329 -7.37 26.99 11.35
C GLY A 329 -7.63 25.49 11.36
N PRO A 330 -7.97 24.91 12.53
CA PRO A 330 -8.11 23.48 12.68
C PRO A 330 -9.15 22.87 11.73
N ILE A 331 -8.87 21.67 11.27
CA ILE A 331 -9.80 20.87 10.46
C ILE A 331 -10.18 19.64 11.27
N SER A 332 -11.47 19.42 11.46
CA SER A 332 -12.00 18.34 12.29
C SER A 332 -12.98 17.47 11.52
N SER A 333 -12.72 16.16 11.51
CA SER A 333 -13.64 15.12 11.04
C SER A 333 -13.70 13.98 12.04
N SER A 334 -14.70 13.11 11.95
CA SER A 334 -14.75 11.87 12.73
C SER A 334 -13.76 10.82 12.24
N GLY A 335 -13.12 10.99 11.08
CA GLY A 335 -12.14 10.07 10.55
C GLY A 335 -12.74 8.84 9.90
N ALA A 336 -11.90 8.11 9.18
CA ALA A 336 -12.27 6.90 8.45
C ALA A 336 -12.61 5.74 9.40
N SER A 337 -11.94 5.65 10.55
CA SER A 337 -12.19 4.61 11.56
C SER A 337 -13.61 4.67 12.15
N ASN A 338 -14.24 5.84 12.13
CA ASN A 338 -15.64 6.03 12.53
C ASN A 338 -16.62 6.01 11.34
N GLY A 339 -16.18 5.55 10.16
CA GLY A 339 -17.03 5.39 8.98
C GLY A 339 -17.30 6.69 8.20
N ALA A 340 -16.54 7.76 8.47
CA ALA A 340 -16.67 9.04 7.77
C ALA A 340 -15.33 9.50 7.20
N PRO A 341 -14.78 8.78 6.20
CA PRO A 341 -13.52 9.17 5.58
C PRO A 341 -13.67 10.56 4.95
N PHE A 342 -12.74 11.45 5.30
CA PHE A 342 -12.78 12.84 4.90
C PHE A 342 -11.45 13.26 4.26
N ALA A 343 -11.52 13.83 3.06
CA ALA A 343 -10.36 14.31 2.34
C ALA A 343 -10.48 15.77 1.90
N ILE A 344 -9.34 16.45 1.92
CA ILE A 344 -9.16 17.79 1.36
C ILE A 344 -8.12 17.69 0.24
N VAL A 345 -8.51 18.07 -0.97
CA VAL A 345 -7.68 18.01 -2.17
C VAL A 345 -7.47 19.42 -2.72
N SER A 346 -6.23 19.77 -3.02
CA SER A 346 -5.89 21.01 -3.72
C SER A 346 -5.12 20.75 -5.01
N LEU A 347 -5.60 21.31 -6.12
CA LEU A 347 -4.97 21.19 -7.44
C LEU A 347 -3.93 22.28 -7.72
N ALA A 348 -3.60 23.13 -6.75
CA ALA A 348 -2.57 24.17 -6.90
C ALA A 348 -1.56 24.21 -5.74
N GLY A 349 -1.71 23.34 -4.74
CA GLY A 349 -0.94 23.35 -3.49
C GLY A 349 -1.76 23.83 -2.30
N MET A 350 -1.25 23.60 -1.10
CA MET A 350 -1.94 23.95 0.14
C MET A 350 -1.02 24.75 1.06
N TRP A 351 -1.55 25.81 1.64
CA TRP A 351 -0.81 26.71 2.50
C TRP A 351 -1.42 26.75 3.88
N ILE A 352 -0.60 26.84 4.92
CA ILE A 352 -1.05 27.28 6.25
C ILE A 352 -1.02 28.79 6.21
N ALA A 353 -2.19 29.41 6.37
CA ALA A 353 -2.34 30.85 6.25
C ALA A 353 -1.56 31.58 7.35
N GLU A 354 -0.91 32.68 6.99
CA GLU A 354 -0.35 33.58 8.00
C GLU A 354 -1.49 34.35 8.70
N ASP A 355 -1.48 34.38 10.03
CA ASP A 355 -2.48 35.11 10.80
C ASP A 355 -2.23 36.63 10.64
N PRO A 356 -3.19 37.40 10.08
CA PRO A 356 -3.05 38.84 9.89
C PRO A 356 -2.75 39.58 11.20
N ASP A 357 -3.23 39.08 12.34
CA ASP A 357 -3.00 39.67 13.65
C ASP A 357 -1.51 39.59 14.07
N GLU A 358 -0.75 38.61 13.59
CA GLU A 358 0.71 38.50 13.86
C GLU A 358 1.52 39.56 13.12
N VAL A 359 1.07 39.93 11.92
CA VAL A 359 1.71 40.95 11.08
C VAL A 359 1.12 42.35 11.27
N GLY A 360 0.18 42.49 12.23
CA GLY A 360 -0.41 43.78 12.62
C GLY A 360 -1.46 44.33 11.65
N THR A 361 -2.10 43.45 10.87
CA THR A 361 -3.16 43.80 9.91
C THR A 361 -4.53 43.31 10.39
N PRO A 362 -5.61 44.09 10.19
CA PRO A 362 -6.93 43.70 10.68
C PRO A 362 -7.49 42.50 9.91
N ASP A 363 -7.98 41.51 10.66
CA ASP A 363 -8.64 40.32 10.10
C ASP A 363 -10.18 40.39 10.17
N TRP A 364 -10.86 39.40 9.57
CA TRP A 364 -12.31 39.24 9.67
C TRP A 364 -12.71 38.82 11.09
N ASN A 365 -13.93 39.17 11.50
CA ASN A 365 -14.45 38.77 12.80
C ASN A 365 -14.64 37.24 12.90
N TRP A 366 -14.55 36.73 14.13
CA TRP A 366 -14.97 35.36 14.45
C TRP A 366 -16.40 35.07 13.93
N PRO A 367 -16.69 33.88 13.36
CA PRO A 367 -15.81 32.72 13.23
C PRO A 367 -14.93 32.71 11.98
N TRP A 368 -14.88 33.79 11.20
CA TRP A 368 -14.21 33.82 9.90
C TRP A 368 -12.73 34.12 9.97
N ASN A 369 -12.22 34.60 11.10
CA ASN A 369 -10.81 34.94 11.32
C ASN A 369 -9.87 33.77 10.98
N ILE A 370 -8.64 34.08 10.56
CA ILE A 370 -7.53 33.15 10.47
C ILE A 370 -7.08 32.86 11.91
N ASP A 371 -6.79 31.60 12.17
CA ASP A 371 -6.52 31.08 13.50
C ASP A 371 -5.41 30.03 13.45
N THR A 372 -4.21 30.50 13.08
CA THR A 372 -3.04 29.67 12.81
C THR A 372 -1.89 29.94 13.78
N ASN A 373 -1.95 30.98 14.62
CA ASN A 373 -0.95 31.35 15.64
C ASN A 373 -0.86 30.40 16.86
N ARG A 374 -1.05 29.09 16.65
CA ARG A 374 -1.14 28.06 17.69
C ARG A 374 -0.85 26.66 17.11
N HIS A 375 -0.78 25.66 17.98
CA HIS A 375 -0.81 24.26 17.55
C HIS A 375 -2.02 23.97 16.66
N LEU A 376 -1.76 23.35 15.52
CA LEU A 376 -2.76 23.11 14.49
C LEU A 376 -3.00 21.62 14.34
N THR A 377 -4.26 21.21 14.31
CA THR A 377 -4.65 19.82 14.06
C THR A 377 -5.52 19.73 12.82
N ILE A 378 -5.17 18.82 11.93
CA ILE A 378 -5.89 18.50 10.70
C ILE A 378 -6.28 17.03 10.74
N ASN A 379 -7.57 16.77 10.96
CA ASN A 379 -8.13 15.42 10.92
C ASN A 379 -8.78 15.19 9.54
N ALA A 380 -7.95 14.90 8.54
CA ALA A 380 -8.36 14.64 7.17
C ALA A 380 -7.23 13.93 6.41
N PHE A 381 -7.56 13.25 5.32
CA PHE A 381 -6.57 12.92 4.30
C PHE A 381 -6.29 14.18 3.46
N VAL A 382 -5.05 14.66 3.45
CA VAL A 382 -4.65 15.86 2.72
C VAL A 382 -3.96 15.46 1.42
N ALA A 383 -4.46 15.97 0.30
CA ALA A 383 -3.91 15.67 -1.02
C ALA A 383 -3.58 16.92 -1.83
N CYS A 384 -2.32 17.06 -2.19
CA CYS A 384 -1.79 18.06 -3.12
C CYS A 384 -1.12 17.33 -4.29
N PRO A 385 -1.89 16.68 -5.20
CA PRO A 385 -1.33 15.96 -6.34
C PRO A 385 -0.46 16.83 -7.25
N THR A 386 -0.59 18.15 -7.12
CA THR A 386 0.34 19.14 -7.65
C THR A 386 0.70 20.13 -6.55
N GLY A 387 1.99 20.37 -6.37
CA GLY A 387 2.51 21.25 -5.32
C GLY A 387 2.76 20.54 -3.99
N CYS A 388 2.57 21.26 -2.90
CA CYS A 388 2.98 20.85 -1.56
C CYS A 388 2.10 21.46 -0.48
N LEU A 389 2.13 20.88 0.72
CA LEU A 389 1.70 21.53 1.95
C LEU A 389 2.86 22.37 2.50
N GLN A 390 2.66 23.67 2.67
CA GLN A 390 3.69 24.57 3.21
C GLN A 390 3.06 25.68 4.06
N ALA A 391 3.84 26.37 4.87
CA ALA A 391 3.39 27.61 5.50
C ALA A 391 3.52 28.78 4.51
N GLU A 392 2.61 29.74 4.58
CA GLU A 392 2.74 30.99 3.82
C GLU A 392 4.02 31.74 4.19
N SER A 393 4.38 31.70 5.47
CA SER A 393 5.63 32.22 6.01
C SER A 393 6.23 31.20 7.01
N PRO A 394 7.10 30.28 6.57
CA PRO A 394 7.72 29.28 7.44
C PRO A 394 8.64 29.89 8.52
N SER A 395 9.01 31.15 8.32
CA SER A 395 9.82 31.95 9.24
C SER A 395 9.00 32.76 10.24
N SER A 396 7.68 32.86 10.10
CA SER A 396 6.83 33.59 11.05
C SER A 396 6.40 32.70 12.22
N GLY A 397 5.88 33.35 13.26
CA GLY A 397 5.51 32.70 14.52
C GLY A 397 6.69 32.40 15.46
N SER A 398 6.33 32.05 16.70
CA SER A 398 7.29 31.46 17.64
C SER A 398 7.57 30.01 17.25
N GLY A 399 8.84 29.58 17.26
CA GLY A 399 9.18 28.18 16.98
C GLY A 399 8.53 27.20 17.97
N GLY A 400 8.30 25.96 17.50
CA GLY A 400 7.81 24.85 18.30
C GLY A 400 6.30 24.61 18.26
N TRP A 401 5.57 25.15 17.28
CA TRP A 401 4.16 24.78 17.09
C TRP A 401 4.06 23.43 16.39
N ALA A 402 3.46 22.44 17.02
CA ALA A 402 3.08 21.21 16.33
C ALA A 402 1.96 21.43 15.28
N LEU A 403 2.17 20.91 14.07
CA LEU A 403 1.15 20.65 13.06
C LEU A 403 0.86 19.15 13.03
N ASN A 404 -0.24 18.75 13.65
CA ASN A 404 -0.65 17.35 13.74
C ASN A 404 -1.64 17.01 12.63
N LEU A 405 -1.21 16.20 11.67
CA LEU A 405 -2.07 15.67 10.62
C LEU A 405 -2.47 14.23 10.99
N THR A 406 -3.75 14.00 11.25
CA THR A 406 -4.31 12.66 11.47
C THR A 406 -5.12 12.24 10.25
N GLY A 407 -4.60 11.28 9.49
CA GLY A 407 -5.21 10.77 8.26
C GLY A 407 -4.15 10.24 7.32
N GLY A 408 -3.66 11.08 6.42
CA GLY A 408 -2.53 10.78 5.53
C GLY A 408 -2.20 12.00 4.67
N LEU A 409 -0.99 12.03 4.13
CA LEU A 409 -0.49 13.14 3.33
C LEU A 409 -0.05 12.64 1.95
N LEU A 410 -0.62 13.26 0.91
CA LEU A 410 -0.21 13.08 -0.47
C LEU A 410 0.25 14.42 -1.02
N GLU A 411 1.47 14.48 -1.54
CA GLU A 411 1.97 15.71 -2.18
C GLU A 411 3.02 15.45 -3.26
N GLU A 412 3.04 16.27 -4.31
CA GLU A 412 4.06 16.14 -5.36
C GLU A 412 5.46 16.32 -4.78
N ARG A 413 5.64 17.33 -3.92
CA ARG A 413 6.91 17.58 -3.21
C ARG A 413 6.63 17.94 -1.77
N MET A 414 7.55 17.65 -0.87
CA MET A 414 7.44 18.07 0.53
C MET A 414 7.69 19.58 0.63
N GLY A 415 6.73 20.32 1.21
CA GLY A 415 6.84 21.76 1.43
C GLY A 415 7.43 22.11 2.80
N ALA A 416 7.86 23.36 2.96
CA ALA A 416 8.34 23.85 4.26
C ALA A 416 7.17 24.40 5.07
N VAL A 417 6.82 23.75 6.18
CA VAL A 417 5.83 24.28 7.15
C VAL A 417 6.50 25.04 8.31
N GLY A 418 7.81 24.92 8.45
CA GLY A 418 8.57 25.60 9.49
C GLY A 418 10.07 25.50 9.24
N THR A 419 10.82 26.04 10.19
CA THR A 419 12.27 25.90 10.33
C THR A 419 12.57 25.38 11.74
N PRO A 420 13.80 24.95 12.05
CA PRO A 420 14.16 24.55 13.41
C PRO A 420 13.94 25.63 14.49
N LEU A 421 13.70 26.89 14.10
CA LEU A 421 13.56 28.03 15.01
C LEU A 421 12.18 28.71 14.95
N SER A 422 11.33 28.37 13.99
CA SER A 422 10.11 29.13 13.65
C SER A 422 9.09 28.27 12.92
N GLY A 423 7.82 28.66 12.93
CA GLY A 423 6.77 27.92 12.22
C GLY A 423 6.44 26.58 12.87
N TYR A 424 6.06 25.60 12.04
CA TYR A 424 5.53 24.32 12.52
C TYR A 424 6.48 23.14 12.40
N ASP A 425 6.39 22.25 13.40
CA ASP A 425 6.91 20.89 13.33
C ASP A 425 5.79 19.96 12.82
N LEU A 426 5.97 19.37 11.64
CA LEU A 426 5.00 18.46 11.03
C LEU A 426 5.04 17.08 11.69
N SER A 427 3.91 16.64 12.21
CA SER A 427 3.67 15.28 12.68
C SER A 427 2.54 14.65 11.88
N VAL A 428 2.83 13.53 11.20
CA VAL A 428 1.84 12.77 10.41
C VAL A 428 1.51 11.48 11.14
N SER A 429 0.25 11.34 11.54
CA SER A 429 -0.32 10.11 12.10
C SER A 429 -1.34 9.54 11.12
N TRP A 430 -1.24 8.24 10.82
CA TRP A 430 -2.16 7.60 9.89
C TRP A 430 -3.41 7.08 10.62
N ASP A 431 -4.59 7.38 10.08
CA ASP A 431 -5.86 6.82 10.59
C ASP A 431 -6.07 5.42 10.00
N GLU A 432 -6.00 4.39 10.85
CA GLU A 432 -6.10 2.98 10.45
C GLU A 432 -7.40 2.64 9.72
N GLY A 433 -8.45 3.42 9.91
CA GLY A 433 -9.70 3.29 9.15
C GLY A 433 -9.48 3.41 7.64
N TYR A 434 -8.46 4.16 7.20
CA TYR A 434 -8.13 4.28 5.78
C TYR A 434 -7.56 3.00 5.15
N GLY A 435 -7.22 1.99 5.97
CA GLY A 435 -6.87 0.66 5.49
C GLY A 435 -8.08 -0.18 5.09
N SER A 436 -9.29 0.24 5.46
CA SER A 436 -10.55 -0.44 5.11
C SER A 436 -11.50 0.42 4.27
N TYR A 437 -11.41 1.75 4.42
CA TYR A 437 -12.27 2.70 3.73
C TYR A 437 -11.43 3.75 3.00
N HIS A 438 -11.89 4.25 1.87
CA HIS A 438 -11.30 5.39 1.19
C HIS A 438 -12.27 6.58 1.17
N PRO A 439 -11.78 7.83 1.13
CA PRO A 439 -12.65 8.98 0.89
C PRO A 439 -13.43 8.81 -0.43
N PRO A 440 -14.66 9.36 -0.53
CA PRO A 440 -15.44 9.28 -1.75
C PRO A 440 -14.66 9.78 -2.97
N PHE A 441 -14.84 9.14 -4.13
CA PHE A 441 -14.19 9.52 -5.39
C PHE A 441 -12.64 9.43 -5.42
N PHE A 442 -12.00 8.80 -4.43
CA PHE A 442 -10.57 8.49 -4.55
C PHE A 442 -10.34 7.41 -5.62
N PRO A 443 -9.39 7.61 -6.55
CA PRO A 443 -9.12 6.65 -7.60
C PRO A 443 -8.28 5.47 -7.08
N CYS A 444 -8.47 4.30 -7.70
CA CYS A 444 -7.51 3.20 -7.60
C CYS A 444 -6.20 3.61 -8.30
N LEU A 445 -5.07 3.26 -7.68
CA LEU A 445 -3.74 3.53 -8.21
C LEU A 445 -3.30 2.58 -9.33
N GLU A 446 -4.19 1.71 -9.83
CA GLU A 446 -3.85 0.61 -10.78
C GLU A 446 -2.72 -0.29 -10.26
N ARG A 447 -2.60 -0.39 -8.94
CA ARG A 447 -1.66 -1.24 -8.24
C ARG A 447 -2.46 -2.14 -7.33
N TRP A 448 -2.07 -3.41 -7.26
CA TRP A 448 -2.72 -4.38 -6.38
C TRP A 448 -1.71 -4.93 -5.40
N ARG A 449 -2.10 -4.93 -4.12
CA ARG A 449 -1.28 -5.46 -3.04
C ARG A 449 -1.78 -6.81 -2.61
N MET A 450 -0.89 -7.80 -2.59
CA MET A 450 -1.15 -9.08 -1.95
C MET A 450 -1.17 -8.90 -0.43
N THR A 451 -2.26 -9.28 0.21
CA THR A 451 -2.51 -9.13 1.65
C THR A 451 -2.50 -10.45 2.39
N SER A 452 -2.55 -11.60 1.73
CA SER A 452 -2.23 -12.89 2.34
C SER A 452 -1.79 -13.87 1.28
N TRP A 453 -0.93 -14.80 1.67
CA TRP A 453 -0.43 -15.87 0.82
C TRP A 453 -0.51 -17.17 1.58
N ASP A 454 -1.47 -18.01 1.23
CA ASP A 454 -1.60 -19.36 1.75
C ASP A 454 -1.22 -20.32 0.62
N GLY A 455 0.04 -20.79 0.66
CA GLY A 455 0.43 -22.00 -0.05
C GLY A 455 -0.07 -23.20 0.72
N ASP A 456 -0.51 -24.25 0.03
CA ASP A 456 -0.97 -25.48 0.69
C ASP A 456 0.12 -25.99 1.66
N PRO A 457 -0.13 -25.99 2.99
CA PRO A 457 0.85 -26.44 3.96
C PRO A 457 0.98 -27.95 3.83
N ASP A 458 2.03 -28.38 3.14
CA ASP A 458 2.29 -29.75 2.80
C ASP A 458 2.54 -30.64 4.03
N TYR A 459 1.50 -31.23 4.62
CA TYR A 459 1.52 -32.52 5.33
C TYR A 459 0.10 -33.11 5.45
N GLY A 460 -0.41 -33.65 4.33
CA GLY A 460 -1.50 -34.63 4.34
C GLY A 460 -2.92 -34.08 4.56
N GLU A 461 -3.83 -34.45 3.65
CA GLU A 461 -5.29 -34.48 3.84
C GLU A 461 -6.06 -33.16 3.89
N ARG A 462 -5.58 -32.07 3.26
CA ARG A 462 -6.47 -30.97 2.87
C ARG A 462 -6.32 -30.63 1.39
N TYR A 463 -6.91 -31.46 0.54
CA TYR A 463 -7.30 -31.00 -0.80
C TYR A 463 -8.22 -29.80 -0.64
N MET A 464 -7.93 -28.67 -1.30
CA MET A 464 -8.94 -27.65 -1.52
C MET A 464 -10.11 -28.35 -2.25
N ASP A 465 -11.30 -28.29 -1.64
CA ASP A 465 -12.52 -28.96 -2.11
C ASP A 465 -12.72 -28.68 -3.61
N GLU A 466 -12.96 -29.71 -4.42
CA GLU A 466 -13.12 -29.58 -5.89
C GLU A 466 -14.29 -28.66 -6.24
N ASN A 467 -15.24 -28.46 -5.32
CA ASN A 467 -16.35 -27.53 -5.44
C ASN A 467 -15.94 -26.04 -5.32
N MET A 468 -14.66 -25.74 -5.01
CA MET A 468 -14.13 -24.37 -4.89
C MET A 468 -13.43 -23.86 -6.16
N PHE A 469 -13.43 -24.66 -7.24
CA PHE A 469 -12.91 -24.31 -8.57
C PHE A 469 -14.00 -24.38 -9.64
#